data_AF-A0AAV7Y1P1-F1
#
_entry.id   AF-A0AAV7Y1P1-F1
#
_cell.length_a   1.000
_cell.length_b   1.000
_cell.length_c   1.000
_cell.angle_alpha   90.00
_cell.angle_beta   90.00
_cell.angle_gamma   90.00
#
_symmetry.space_group_name_H-M   'P 1'
#
loop_
_entity.id
_entity.type
_entity.pdbx_description
1 polymer ?
#
loop_
_entity_poly.entity_id
_entity_poly.type
_entity_poly.pdbx_seq_one_letter_code
_entity_poly.pdbx_strand_id
1 'polypeptide(L)'
;MSMISQGSEPILIINSSQSQYTIGSISSCTLNSIESCIQVLKIDSAFNLNKEIIDQILSVGKYYQSVKHSSFELIYKTFTHYKKHLKLNSTMVFTPKKLKTRLQEVRNEMKKNDLERMAIVITRPPETVSIIFLNSVVEQEYDTNTVRAVIFDSHPRKNHRGAAFLLFETDKSAIRYLNKLFPPVNLPDIGLMQTEMLNSIEANCLSLNKKSQGLESIKLDLQLFKSEIRNAGFSLTIEDLNQQAKSKLPPIALEWVIGLEKENQFLIKQFVEIKKKLKQKDQDYRKLKDELGLYHQLNKEKDSVIEQLCKQNLSLMKQKKKMKGNRIEIENENESSFTSSGSGSEIESESGSRGGSESQSGSESQSESESGSGSGSRSESESESESGSGSSNGLDKSIKKKSKNGKNSKKIKSTKQKKKRRKKNKHKKIDTAISKK
;
A
#
# COMPACT_ATOMS: atom_id res chain seq x y z
N MET A 1 -33.33 40.30 -9.10
CA MET A 1 -32.81 38.92 -9.21
C MET A 1 -32.09 38.58 -7.92
N SER A 2 -32.78 37.93 -6.99
CA SER A 2 -32.18 37.44 -5.74
C SER A 2 -32.37 35.92 -5.67
N MET A 3 -31.29 35.18 -5.93
CA MET A 3 -31.20 33.77 -5.57
C MET A 3 -29.94 33.58 -4.73
N ILE A 4 -30.05 33.91 -3.44
CA ILE A 4 -29.08 33.44 -2.45
C ILE A 4 -29.50 32.00 -2.13
N SER A 5 -28.93 31.04 -2.85
CA SER A 5 -29.11 29.62 -2.54
C SER A 5 -28.56 29.37 -1.13
N GLN A 6 -29.36 28.72 -0.29
CA GLN A 6 -29.01 28.48 1.11
C GLN A 6 -27.93 27.38 1.18
N GLY A 7 -26.67 27.81 1.18
CA GLY A 7 -25.47 26.99 1.02
C GLY A 7 -25.14 26.02 2.16
N SER A 8 -25.77 24.84 2.16
CA SER A 8 -25.31 23.66 2.90
C SER A 8 -24.94 22.46 2.05
N GLU A 9 -25.35 22.44 0.79
CA GLU A 9 -25.17 21.27 -0.06
C GLU A 9 -23.81 21.30 -0.75
N PRO A 10 -23.22 20.13 -1.02
CA PRO A 10 -22.08 20.03 -1.91
C PRO A 10 -22.50 20.51 -3.31
N ILE A 11 -21.55 21.08 -4.04
CA ILE A 11 -21.80 21.50 -5.43
C ILE A 11 -21.85 20.33 -6.40
N LEU A 12 -21.13 19.25 -6.06
CA LEU A 12 -21.13 18.02 -6.83
C LEU A 12 -21.05 16.82 -5.89
N ILE A 13 -21.86 15.81 -6.19
CA ILE A 13 -21.83 14.50 -5.55
C ILE A 13 -21.46 13.49 -6.63
N ILE A 14 -20.29 12.87 -6.49
CA ILE A 14 -19.89 11.71 -7.29
C ILE A 14 -20.18 10.50 -6.41
N ASN A 15 -21.13 9.65 -6.81
CA ASN A 15 -21.56 8.52 -6.00
C ASN A 15 -21.27 7.17 -6.67
N SER A 16 -21.02 6.16 -5.85
CA SER A 16 -21.11 4.77 -6.25
C SER A 16 -22.46 4.18 -5.80
N SER A 17 -22.90 3.13 -6.48
CA SER A 17 -24.00 2.28 -6.01
C SER A 17 -23.57 1.40 -4.83
N GLN A 18 -22.26 1.29 -4.59
CA GLN A 18 -21.69 0.52 -3.48
C GLN A 18 -21.34 1.44 -2.30
N SER A 19 -21.47 0.90 -1.09
CA SER A 19 -20.96 1.45 0.17
C SER A 19 -20.08 0.40 0.85
N GLN A 20 -19.47 0.75 1.98
CA GLN A 20 -18.74 -0.22 2.80
C GLN A 20 -19.63 -1.41 3.24
N TYR A 21 -20.94 -1.20 3.40
CA TYR A 21 -21.87 -2.25 3.81
C TYR A 21 -22.22 -3.20 2.67
N THR A 22 -22.48 -2.67 1.48
CA THR A 22 -22.85 -3.51 0.32
C THR A 22 -21.70 -4.37 -0.17
N ILE A 23 -20.45 -3.98 0.10
CA ILE A 23 -19.27 -4.81 -0.19
C ILE A 23 -18.95 -5.83 0.92
N GLY A 24 -19.76 -5.89 1.99
CA GLY A 24 -19.58 -6.79 3.13
C GLY A 24 -18.50 -6.37 4.12
N SER A 25 -18.09 -5.09 4.15
CA SER A 25 -17.00 -4.60 4.98
C SER A 25 -17.46 -3.55 5.99
N ILE A 26 -18.17 -4.03 7.02
CA ILE A 26 -18.89 -3.21 8.02
C ILE A 26 -17.96 -2.23 8.76
N SER A 27 -16.71 -2.62 9.00
CA SER A 27 -15.77 -1.89 9.85
C SER A 27 -14.56 -1.30 9.09
N SER A 28 -14.65 -1.14 7.76
CA SER A 28 -13.56 -0.59 6.93
C SER A 28 -13.57 0.92 6.72
N CYS A 29 -14.49 1.68 7.34
CA CYS A 29 -14.60 3.14 7.16
C CYS A 29 -13.27 3.89 7.31
N THR A 30 -12.48 3.55 8.34
CA THR A 30 -11.15 4.13 8.57
C THR A 30 -10.17 3.80 7.46
N LEU A 31 -10.16 2.55 7.00
CA LEU A 31 -9.29 2.07 5.94
C LEU A 31 -9.62 2.76 4.60
N ASN A 32 -10.91 2.79 4.24
CA ASN A 32 -11.41 3.47 3.05
C ASN A 32 -11.10 4.99 3.11
N SER A 33 -11.24 5.61 4.29
CA SER A 33 -10.91 7.03 4.48
C SER A 33 -9.41 7.31 4.28
N ILE A 34 -8.52 6.47 4.78
CA ILE A 34 -7.07 6.63 4.57
C ILE A 34 -6.71 6.41 3.09
N GLU A 35 -7.28 5.37 2.47
CA GLU A 35 -7.05 5.09 1.04
C GLU A 35 -7.54 6.24 0.16
N SER A 36 -8.71 6.81 0.46
CA SER A 36 -9.22 7.99 -0.26
C SER A 36 -8.25 9.17 -0.18
N CYS A 37 -7.53 9.35 0.92
CA CYS A 37 -6.52 10.39 1.04
C CYS A 37 -5.38 10.17 0.02
N ILE A 38 -4.92 8.93 -0.18
CA ILE A 38 -3.87 8.63 -1.17
C ILE A 38 -4.34 8.94 -2.57
N GLN A 39 -5.53 8.44 -2.94
CA GLN A 39 -6.08 8.60 -4.28
C GLN A 39 -6.32 10.08 -4.59
N VAL A 40 -7.04 10.80 -3.72
CA VAL A 40 -7.42 12.20 -3.96
C VAL A 40 -6.20 13.13 -3.93
N LEU A 41 -5.23 12.93 -3.02
CA LEU A 41 -4.06 13.79 -2.96
C LEU A 41 -3.19 13.72 -4.23
N LYS A 42 -3.23 12.61 -4.98
CA LYS A 42 -2.42 12.37 -6.19
C LYS A 42 -3.08 12.78 -7.50
N ILE A 43 -4.38 13.12 -7.51
CA ILE A 43 -5.10 13.44 -8.76
C ILE A 43 -4.92 14.90 -9.10
N ASP A 44 -4.54 15.27 -10.32
CA ASP A 44 -4.22 16.66 -10.67
C ASP A 44 -5.37 17.67 -10.47
N SER A 45 -6.63 17.25 -10.62
CA SER A 45 -7.81 18.09 -10.41
C SER A 45 -8.94 17.34 -9.70
N ALA A 46 -9.66 18.00 -8.78
CA ALA A 46 -10.83 17.41 -8.13
C ALA A 46 -11.93 17.00 -9.13
N PHE A 47 -11.97 17.59 -10.32
CA PHE A 47 -12.93 17.22 -11.37
C PHE A 47 -12.61 15.89 -12.05
N ASN A 48 -11.39 15.37 -11.89
CA ASN A 48 -11.01 14.04 -12.38
C ASN A 48 -11.46 12.92 -11.41
N LEU A 49 -12.09 13.26 -10.29
CA LEU A 49 -12.72 12.28 -9.43
C LEU A 49 -13.89 11.63 -10.17
N ASN A 50 -14.00 10.31 -10.05
CA ASN A 50 -15.02 9.51 -10.71
C ASN A 50 -15.41 8.32 -9.84
N LYS A 51 -16.41 7.58 -10.31
CA LYS A 51 -16.93 6.41 -9.60
C LYS A 51 -15.89 5.30 -9.49
N GLU A 52 -15.03 5.14 -10.49
CA GLU A 52 -14.01 4.09 -10.52
C GLU A 52 -13.01 4.26 -9.37
N ILE A 53 -12.67 5.50 -9.00
CA ILE A 53 -11.83 5.77 -7.82
C ILE A 53 -12.54 5.37 -6.53
N ILE A 54 -13.85 5.65 -6.40
CA ILE A 54 -14.64 5.21 -5.24
C ILE A 54 -14.64 3.69 -5.14
N ASP A 55 -14.90 3.00 -6.25
CA ASP A 55 -14.93 1.54 -6.29
C ASP A 55 -13.55 0.93 -6.00
N GLN A 56 -12.47 1.58 -6.43
CA GLN A 56 -11.10 1.19 -6.07
C GLN A 56 -10.87 1.31 -4.55
N ILE A 57 -11.24 2.44 -3.94
CA ILE A 57 -11.14 2.66 -2.48
C ILE A 57 -11.93 1.58 -1.73
N LEU A 58 -13.18 1.36 -2.12
CA LEU A 58 -14.03 0.32 -1.52
C LEU A 58 -13.47 -1.09 -1.72
N SER A 59 -12.83 -1.36 -2.86
CA SER A 59 -12.20 -2.66 -3.11
C SER A 59 -11.09 -2.99 -2.12
N VAL A 60 -10.46 -1.98 -1.53
CA VAL A 60 -9.46 -2.14 -0.48
C VAL A 60 -10.14 -2.58 0.82
N GLY A 61 -11.22 -1.90 1.21
CA GLY A 61 -12.04 -2.24 2.37
C GLY A 61 -12.61 -3.67 2.32
N LYS A 62 -12.95 -4.19 1.14
CA LYS A 62 -13.49 -5.56 0.96
C LYS A 62 -12.59 -6.66 1.55
N TYR A 63 -11.28 -6.46 1.58
CA TYR A 63 -10.34 -7.45 2.13
C TYR A 63 -10.14 -7.33 3.64
N TYR A 64 -10.69 -6.28 4.26
CA TYR A 64 -10.61 -6.06 5.69
C TYR A 64 -11.76 -6.78 6.40
N GLN A 65 -11.47 -7.95 6.93
CA GLN A 65 -12.46 -8.85 7.54
C GLN A 65 -12.66 -8.65 9.06
N SER A 66 -12.06 -7.61 9.65
CA SER A 66 -12.25 -7.38 11.08
C SER A 66 -13.69 -6.95 11.36
N VAL A 67 -14.26 -7.55 12.41
CA VAL A 67 -15.60 -7.18 12.91
C VAL A 67 -15.57 -5.87 13.70
N LYS A 68 -14.41 -5.43 14.21
CA LYS A 68 -14.30 -4.22 15.04
C LYS A 68 -13.86 -3.00 14.24
N HIS A 69 -14.41 -1.85 14.58
CA HIS A 69 -13.88 -0.56 14.14
C HIS A 69 -12.49 -0.37 14.71
N SER A 70 -11.49 -0.24 13.84
CA SER A 70 -10.11 0.06 14.23
C SER A 70 -9.85 1.55 14.23
N SER A 71 -9.05 2.00 15.21
CA SER A 71 -8.58 3.37 15.27
C SER A 71 -7.70 3.70 14.05
N PHE A 72 -7.63 4.99 13.72
CA PHE A 72 -6.73 5.47 12.67
C PHE A 72 -5.29 5.05 12.94
N GLU A 73 -4.81 5.25 14.18
CA GLU A 73 -3.42 4.97 14.56
C GLU A 73 -3.06 3.51 14.34
N LEU A 74 -3.95 2.58 14.69
CA LEU A 74 -3.73 1.15 14.48
C LEU A 74 -3.62 0.84 12.98
N ILE A 75 -4.60 1.24 12.18
CA ILE A 75 -4.61 0.99 10.73
C ILE A 75 -3.37 1.61 10.06
N TYR A 76 -3.06 2.87 10.36
CA TYR A 76 -1.91 3.59 9.79
C TYR A 76 -0.57 2.95 10.19
N LYS A 77 -0.45 2.44 11.42
CA LYS A 77 0.77 1.75 11.87
C LYS A 77 0.91 0.33 11.32
N THR A 78 -0.20 -0.37 11.11
CA THR A 78 -0.19 -1.75 10.63
C THR A 78 0.25 -1.85 9.18
N PHE A 79 -0.24 -0.95 8.32
CA PHE A 79 -0.04 -1.07 6.88
C PHE A 79 1.13 -0.24 6.36
N THR A 80 2.10 -0.92 5.74
CA THR A 80 3.28 -0.29 5.13
C THR A 80 2.91 0.58 3.93
N HIS A 81 1.89 0.19 3.17
CA HIS A 81 1.31 0.97 2.07
C HIS A 81 1.03 2.43 2.47
N TYR A 82 0.37 2.65 3.61
CA TYR A 82 0.04 4.00 4.07
C TYR A 82 1.28 4.82 4.44
N LYS A 83 2.24 4.23 5.15
CA LYS A 83 3.49 4.93 5.51
C LYS A 83 4.37 5.26 4.31
N LYS A 84 4.27 4.45 3.24
CA LYS A 84 5.00 4.68 1.99
C LYS A 84 4.47 5.93 1.27
N HIS A 85 3.16 6.07 1.16
CA HIS A 85 2.54 7.16 0.37
C HIS A 85 2.20 8.41 1.16
N LEU A 86 1.91 8.27 2.45
CA LEU A 86 1.45 9.34 3.31
C LEU A 86 2.47 9.69 4.39
N LYS A 87 2.45 10.96 4.78
CA LYS A 87 3.14 11.48 5.94
C LYS A 87 2.10 12.05 6.90
N LEU A 88 2.04 11.48 8.10
CA LEU A 88 1.32 12.03 9.24
C LEU A 88 2.02 13.30 9.74
N ASN A 89 1.36 14.45 9.60
CA ASN A 89 1.89 15.75 10.02
C ASN A 89 1.50 16.07 11.47
N SER A 90 0.25 15.81 11.83
CA SER A 90 -0.28 16.10 13.16
C SER A 90 -1.49 15.23 13.47
N THR A 91 -1.70 14.97 14.76
CA THR A 91 -2.89 14.32 15.31
C THR A 91 -3.53 15.29 16.29
N MET A 92 -4.85 15.45 16.21
CA MET A 92 -5.62 16.36 17.04
C MET A 92 -6.80 15.63 17.64
N VAL A 93 -7.16 16.01 18.87
CA VAL A 93 -8.39 15.59 19.53
C VAL A 93 -9.15 16.84 19.95
N PHE A 94 -10.43 16.91 19.60
CA PHE A 94 -11.27 18.06 19.87
C PHE A 94 -12.76 17.72 19.91
N THR A 95 -13.61 18.66 20.30
CA THR A 95 -15.08 18.50 20.30
C THR A 95 -15.70 19.15 19.07
N PRO A 96 -16.92 18.76 18.64
CA PRO A 96 -17.62 19.36 17.49
C PRO A 96 -17.62 20.90 17.51
N LYS A 97 -17.76 21.51 18.70
CA LYS A 97 -17.72 22.98 18.88
C LYS A 97 -16.42 23.63 18.38
N LYS A 98 -15.30 22.91 18.39
CA LYS A 98 -13.98 23.39 17.97
C LYS A 98 -13.64 23.04 16.51
N LEU A 99 -14.53 22.34 15.79
CA LEU A 99 -14.27 21.84 14.43
C LEU A 99 -13.80 22.96 13.49
N LYS A 100 -14.52 24.09 13.44
CA LYS A 100 -14.17 25.23 12.59
C LYS A 100 -12.75 25.73 12.87
N THR A 101 -12.41 25.96 14.13
CA THR A 101 -11.09 26.46 14.54
C THR A 101 -9.99 25.49 14.17
N ARG A 102 -10.21 24.17 14.37
CA ARG A 102 -9.23 23.14 14.04
C ARG A 102 -9.00 23.00 12.54
N LEU A 103 -10.04 23.05 11.72
CA LEU A 103 -9.86 23.04 10.27
C LEU A 103 -9.12 24.29 9.75
N GLN A 104 -9.31 25.45 10.39
CA GLN A 104 -8.52 26.65 10.10
C GLN A 104 -7.04 26.50 10.47
N GLU A 105 -6.74 25.85 11.60
CA GLU A 105 -5.36 25.52 11.98
C GLU A 105 -4.69 24.65 10.92
N VAL A 106 -5.42 23.67 10.37
CA VAL A 106 -4.92 22.84 9.27
C VAL A 106 -4.65 23.64 7.99
N ARG A 107 -5.55 24.55 7.62
CA ARG A 107 -5.32 25.48 6.49
C ARG A 107 -4.06 26.32 6.69
N ASN A 108 -3.84 26.81 7.92
CA ASN A 108 -2.64 27.57 8.26
C ASN A 108 -1.38 26.71 8.21
N GLU A 109 -1.46 25.45 8.65
CA GLU A 109 -0.37 24.49 8.55
C GLU A 109 -0.03 24.18 7.07
N MET A 110 -1.05 24.00 6.23
CA MET A 110 -0.90 23.80 4.79
C MET A 110 -0.14 24.98 4.15
N LYS A 111 -0.58 26.22 4.42
CA LYS A 111 0.09 27.44 3.93
C LYS A 111 1.52 27.58 4.46
N LYS A 112 1.74 27.30 5.74
CA LYS A 112 3.06 27.42 6.39
C LYS A 112 4.10 26.45 5.80
N ASN A 113 3.65 25.28 5.38
CA ASN A 113 4.50 24.24 4.80
C ASN A 113 4.54 24.26 3.27
N ASP A 114 3.91 25.27 2.65
CA ASP A 114 3.82 25.41 1.19
C ASP A 114 3.28 24.14 0.52
N LEU A 115 2.19 23.61 1.10
CA LEU A 115 1.54 22.41 0.60
C LEU A 115 0.36 22.80 -0.29
N GLU A 116 0.31 22.22 -1.49
CA GLU A 116 -0.85 22.38 -2.39
C GLU A 116 -2.09 21.70 -1.83
N ARG A 117 -1.91 20.58 -1.11
CA ARG A 117 -3.00 19.78 -0.57
C ARG A 117 -2.67 19.18 0.78
N MET A 118 -3.70 19.03 1.59
CA MET A 118 -3.63 18.31 2.86
C MET A 118 -4.93 17.55 3.10
N ALA A 119 -4.81 16.29 3.50
CA ALA A 119 -5.95 15.47 3.87
C ALA A 119 -6.08 15.37 5.39
N ILE A 120 -7.29 15.13 5.87
CA ILE A 120 -7.58 14.85 7.28
C ILE A 120 -8.51 13.65 7.32
N VAL A 121 -8.14 12.62 8.08
CA VAL A 121 -9.08 11.56 8.47
C VAL A 121 -9.71 11.96 9.79
N ILE A 122 -11.04 12.11 9.79
CA ILE A 122 -11.83 12.52 10.95
C ILE A 122 -12.63 11.32 11.44
N THR A 123 -12.37 10.92 12.68
CA THR A 123 -13.02 9.79 13.33
C THR A 123 -13.83 10.27 14.52
N ARG A 124 -15.11 9.90 14.54
CA ARG A 124 -15.95 9.91 15.72
C ARG A 124 -16.75 8.61 15.72
N PRO A 125 -16.35 7.63 16.55
CA PRO A 125 -16.93 6.29 16.46
C PRO A 125 -18.47 6.29 16.48
N PRO A 126 -19.12 5.47 15.64
CA PRO A 126 -18.51 4.47 14.73
C PRO A 126 -18.06 5.04 13.36
N GLU A 127 -18.23 6.33 13.12
CA GLU A 127 -18.04 6.93 11.80
C GLU A 127 -16.63 7.50 11.58
N THR A 128 -16.09 7.25 10.39
CA THR A 128 -14.84 7.82 9.91
C THR A 128 -15.04 8.34 8.48
N VAL A 129 -14.63 9.58 8.24
CA VAL A 129 -14.64 10.21 6.91
C VAL A 129 -13.28 10.86 6.64
N SER A 130 -12.98 11.16 5.38
CA SER A 130 -11.83 11.99 5.03
C SER A 130 -12.26 13.33 4.45
N ILE A 131 -11.48 14.38 4.71
CA ILE A 131 -11.59 15.68 4.05
C ILE A 131 -10.24 16.06 3.47
N ILE A 132 -10.22 16.43 2.19
CA ILE A 132 -9.03 16.86 1.47
C ILE A 132 -9.19 18.33 1.13
N PHE A 133 -8.29 19.15 1.66
CA PHE A 133 -8.22 20.58 1.38
C PHE A 133 -7.32 20.83 0.18
N LEU A 134 -7.84 21.63 -0.76
CA LEU A 134 -7.14 22.06 -1.97
C LEU A 134 -6.72 23.52 -1.82
N ASN A 135 -5.49 23.86 -2.17
CA ASN A 135 -5.03 25.24 -2.19
C ASN A 135 -5.59 25.94 -3.44
N SER A 136 -6.36 27.01 -3.23
CA SER A 136 -7.15 27.68 -4.28
C SER A 136 -6.31 28.36 -5.37
N VAL A 137 -5.00 28.48 -5.19
CA VAL A 137 -4.11 29.17 -6.14
C VAL A 137 -3.87 28.34 -7.41
N VAL A 138 -4.02 27.01 -7.35
CA VAL A 138 -3.69 26.11 -8.47
C VAL A 138 -4.86 25.92 -9.45
N GLU A 139 -6.11 26.14 -9.03
CA GLU A 139 -7.30 25.92 -9.87
C GLU A 139 -7.88 27.21 -10.49
N GLN A 140 -7.17 28.34 -10.38
CA GLN A 140 -7.71 29.66 -10.70
C GLN A 140 -7.65 30.06 -12.17
N GLU A 141 -7.03 29.28 -13.06
CA GLU A 141 -6.80 29.78 -14.42
C GLU A 141 -8.03 29.73 -15.34
N TYR A 142 -9.08 28.93 -15.09
CA TYR A 142 -10.13 28.77 -16.11
C TYR A 142 -11.60 28.58 -15.69
N ASP A 143 -12.01 28.53 -14.40
CA ASP A 143 -13.44 28.33 -14.12
C ASP A 143 -14.01 28.88 -12.81
N THR A 144 -15.28 29.27 -12.86
CA THR A 144 -16.06 29.86 -11.76
C THR A 144 -16.43 28.87 -10.64
N ASN A 145 -16.16 27.58 -10.83
CA ASN A 145 -16.44 26.50 -9.89
C ASN A 145 -15.19 26.08 -9.10
N THR A 146 -14.66 26.95 -8.22
CA THR A 146 -13.44 26.62 -7.47
C THR A 146 -13.71 25.62 -6.34
N VAL A 147 -13.21 24.40 -6.45
CA VAL A 147 -13.36 23.38 -5.39
C VAL A 147 -12.33 23.65 -4.29
N ARG A 148 -12.78 23.80 -3.05
CA ARG A 148 -11.88 24.06 -1.91
C ARG A 148 -11.68 22.86 -1.00
N ALA A 149 -12.67 21.97 -0.95
CA ALA A 149 -12.60 20.77 -0.17
C ALA A 149 -13.34 19.61 -0.85
N VAL A 150 -12.78 18.41 -0.72
CA VAL A 150 -13.39 17.15 -1.12
C VAL A 150 -13.59 16.32 0.14
N ILE A 151 -14.80 15.84 0.41
CA ILE A 151 -15.07 14.87 1.48
C ILE A 151 -15.33 13.52 0.85
N PHE A 152 -14.68 12.48 1.35
CA PHE A 152 -15.05 11.11 1.05
C PHE A 152 -15.83 10.52 2.24
N ASP A 153 -17.04 10.04 1.96
CA ASP A 153 -17.87 9.32 2.92
C ASP A 153 -18.20 7.93 2.37
N SER A 154 -17.77 6.87 3.06
CA SER A 154 -18.01 5.49 2.65
C SER A 154 -19.40 4.96 3.04
N HIS A 155 -20.19 5.75 3.79
CA HIS A 155 -21.50 5.36 4.28
C HIS A 155 -22.62 5.84 3.34
N PRO A 156 -23.72 5.07 3.21
CA PRO A 156 -24.93 5.57 2.59
C PRO A 156 -25.53 6.70 3.44
N ARG A 157 -26.04 7.75 2.78
CA ARG A 157 -26.74 8.90 3.40
C ARG A 157 -28.04 9.19 2.66
N LYS A 158 -28.87 10.08 3.21
CA LYS A 158 -30.12 10.51 2.57
C LYS A 158 -29.87 11.10 1.16
N ASN A 159 -28.73 11.74 0.95
CA ASN A 159 -28.39 12.42 -0.30
C ASN A 159 -27.53 11.56 -1.25
N HIS A 160 -27.07 10.38 -0.82
CA HIS A 160 -26.33 9.44 -1.67
C HIS A 160 -26.46 7.99 -1.16
N ARG A 161 -26.86 7.05 -2.02
CA ARG A 161 -27.16 5.66 -1.61
C ARG A 161 -25.92 4.79 -1.35
N GLY A 162 -24.75 5.20 -1.81
CA GLY A 162 -23.48 4.49 -1.60
C GLY A 162 -22.41 5.42 -1.06
N ALA A 163 -21.14 5.02 -1.20
CA ALA A 163 -20.01 5.88 -0.94
C ALA A 163 -19.97 7.04 -1.94
N ALA A 164 -19.49 8.20 -1.51
CA ALA A 164 -19.47 9.39 -2.33
C ALA A 164 -18.26 10.28 -2.08
N PHE A 165 -17.85 10.99 -3.14
CA PHE A 165 -17.10 12.24 -3.03
C PHE A 165 -18.07 13.42 -3.04
N LEU A 166 -17.91 14.32 -2.07
CA LEU A 166 -18.70 15.53 -1.90
C LEU A 166 -17.77 16.74 -2.09
N LEU A 167 -18.00 17.52 -3.13
CA LEU A 167 -17.16 18.67 -3.48
C LEU A 167 -17.78 19.96 -2.93
N PHE A 168 -16.96 20.78 -2.30
CA PHE A 168 -17.38 22.03 -1.65
C PHE A 168 -16.55 23.22 -2.15
N GLU A 169 -17.23 24.29 -2.55
CA GLU A 169 -16.59 25.56 -2.94
C GLU A 169 -16.05 26.35 -1.75
N THR A 170 -16.59 26.12 -0.56
CA THR A 170 -16.19 26.86 0.64
C THR A 170 -15.94 25.95 1.84
N ASP A 171 -15.00 26.35 2.69
CA ASP A 171 -14.79 25.70 3.99
C ASP A 171 -16.06 25.75 4.85
N LYS A 172 -16.86 26.81 4.72
CA LYS A 172 -18.11 27.00 5.48
C LYS A 172 -19.13 25.91 5.16
N SER A 173 -19.30 25.54 3.89
CA SER A 173 -20.21 24.45 3.48
C SER A 173 -19.70 23.09 3.94
N ALA A 174 -18.40 22.81 3.80
CA ALA A 174 -17.79 21.56 4.28
C ALA A 174 -17.92 21.40 5.81
N ILE A 175 -17.64 22.47 6.58
CA ILE A 175 -17.84 22.49 8.04
C ILE A 175 -19.30 22.24 8.40
N ARG A 176 -20.25 22.80 7.64
CA ARG A 176 -21.67 22.58 7.91
C ARG A 176 -22.05 21.13 7.67
N TYR A 177 -21.56 20.50 6.61
CA TYR A 177 -21.73 19.06 6.38
C TYR A 177 -21.18 18.25 7.56
N LEU A 178 -19.94 18.50 7.98
CA LEU A 178 -19.32 17.78 9.09
C LEU A 178 -20.03 18.01 10.45
N ASN A 179 -20.61 19.19 10.69
CA ASN A 179 -21.43 19.43 11.89
C ASN A 179 -22.77 18.69 11.85
N LYS A 180 -23.37 18.49 10.66
CA LYS A 180 -24.54 17.61 10.50
C LYS A 180 -24.16 16.15 10.76
N LEU A 181 -22.96 15.75 10.32
CA LEU A 181 -22.43 14.39 10.49
C LEU A 181 -22.06 14.07 11.94
N PHE A 182 -21.42 15.02 12.62
CA PHE A 182 -20.93 14.88 13.98
C PHE A 182 -21.63 15.87 14.93
N PRO A 183 -22.95 15.74 15.15
CA PRO A 183 -23.67 16.67 16.00
C PRO A 183 -23.23 16.50 17.47
N PRO A 184 -23.09 17.60 18.24
CA PRO A 184 -22.76 17.48 19.66
C PRO A 184 -23.84 16.66 20.39
N VAL A 185 -23.40 15.68 21.17
CA VAL A 185 -24.26 14.87 22.03
C VAL A 185 -24.32 15.53 23.39
N ASN A 186 -25.52 15.81 23.89
CA ASN A 186 -25.72 16.34 25.24
C ASN A 186 -26.71 15.43 25.96
N LEU A 187 -26.16 14.53 26.78
CA LEU A 187 -26.94 13.58 27.56
C LEU A 187 -26.83 14.02 29.03
N PRO A 188 -27.93 14.49 29.65
CA PRO A 188 -27.88 15.12 30.97
C PRO A 188 -27.39 14.17 32.07
N ASP A 189 -27.60 12.87 31.91
CA ASP A 189 -27.42 11.88 32.98
C ASP A 189 -26.05 11.19 33.01
N ILE A 190 -25.25 11.32 31.94
CA ILE A 190 -24.00 10.56 31.82
C ILE A 190 -22.78 11.26 32.44
N GLY A 191 -22.94 12.44 33.04
CA GLY A 191 -21.83 13.21 33.58
C GLY A 191 -20.98 13.91 32.51
N LEU A 192 -20.20 14.90 32.94
CA LEU A 192 -19.43 15.76 32.04
C LEU A 192 -18.32 15.00 31.30
N MET A 193 -17.61 14.11 32.00
CA MET A 193 -16.47 13.38 31.43
C MET A 193 -16.90 12.43 30.31
N GLN A 194 -17.97 11.65 30.51
CA GLN A 194 -18.51 10.74 29.50
C GLN A 194 -19.08 11.52 28.32
N THR A 195 -19.75 12.66 28.58
CA THR A 195 -20.21 13.57 27.52
C THR A 195 -19.04 14.09 26.69
N GLU A 196 -17.93 14.48 27.31
CA GLU A 196 -16.72 14.89 26.59
C GLU A 196 -16.12 13.75 25.77
N MET A 197 -16.09 12.52 26.30
CA MET A 197 -15.63 11.34 25.56
C MET A 197 -16.50 11.03 24.34
N LEU A 198 -17.83 11.06 24.46
CA LEU A 198 -18.78 10.86 23.34
C LEU A 198 -18.73 11.98 22.30
N ASN A 199 -18.28 13.16 22.70
CA ASN A 199 -18.05 14.30 21.82
C ASN A 199 -16.61 14.39 21.33
N SER A 200 -15.75 13.42 21.64
CA SER A 200 -14.38 13.42 21.17
C SER A 200 -14.34 13.11 19.67
N ILE A 201 -13.70 13.98 18.91
CA ILE A 201 -13.36 13.81 17.51
C ILE A 201 -11.84 13.67 17.43
N GLU A 202 -11.37 12.60 16.83
CA GLU A 202 -9.99 12.40 16.46
C GLU A 202 -9.80 12.88 15.01
N ALA A 203 -8.76 13.67 14.75
CA ALA A 203 -8.43 14.15 13.41
C ALA A 203 -6.94 13.96 13.13
N ASN A 204 -6.64 13.29 12.02
CA ASN A 204 -5.28 12.95 11.64
C ASN A 204 -4.92 13.62 10.31
N CYS A 205 -4.00 14.58 10.36
CA CYS A 205 -3.58 15.38 9.21
C CYS A 205 -2.48 14.69 8.42
N LEU A 206 -2.72 14.53 7.13
CA LEU A 206 -1.92 13.75 6.20
C LEU A 206 -1.51 14.60 5.01
N SER A 207 -0.31 14.35 4.50
CA SER A 207 0.18 14.88 3.22
C SER A 207 0.86 13.76 2.43
N LEU A 208 1.06 13.96 1.13
CA LEU A 208 1.87 13.02 0.36
C LEU A 208 3.31 13.03 0.84
N ASN A 209 3.90 11.83 0.87
CA ASN A 209 5.33 11.68 1.04
C ASN A 209 6.04 12.20 -0.22
N LYS A 210 7.09 13.02 -0.09
CA LYS A 210 7.81 13.56 -1.27
C LYS A 210 8.36 12.50 -2.23
N LYS A 211 8.53 11.26 -1.73
CA LYS A 211 9.07 10.13 -2.48
C LYS A 211 8.01 9.34 -3.26
N SER A 212 6.70 9.59 -3.06
CA SER A 212 5.64 8.86 -3.76
C SER A 212 5.27 9.54 -5.08
N GLN A 213 6.11 9.39 -6.10
CA GLN A 213 5.81 9.91 -7.45
C GLN A 213 5.07 8.86 -8.32
N GLY A 214 4.01 9.31 -9.01
CA GLY A 214 3.34 8.59 -10.09
C GLY A 214 2.08 7.78 -9.72
N LEU A 215 1.02 7.94 -10.54
CA LEU A 215 -0.25 7.18 -10.45
C LEU A 215 -0.08 5.70 -10.83
N GLU A 216 0.78 5.37 -11.79
CA GLU A 216 0.98 3.98 -12.23
C GLU A 216 1.54 3.08 -11.13
N SER A 217 2.38 3.65 -10.24
CA SER A 217 2.89 2.94 -9.08
C SER A 217 1.78 2.44 -8.15
N ILE A 218 0.58 3.05 -8.18
CA ILE A 218 -0.53 2.74 -7.27
C ILE A 218 -1.20 1.43 -7.62
N LYS A 219 -1.42 1.13 -8.91
CA LYS A 219 -2.18 -0.08 -9.30
C LYS A 219 -1.47 -1.36 -8.89
N LEU A 220 -0.16 -1.44 -9.12
CA LEU A 220 0.66 -2.58 -8.70
C LEU A 220 0.75 -2.66 -7.17
N ASP A 221 0.91 -1.51 -6.52
CA ASP A 221 0.99 -1.42 -5.06
C ASP A 221 -0.33 -1.80 -4.38
N LEU A 222 -1.48 -1.52 -5.01
CA LEU A 222 -2.81 -1.92 -4.54
C LEU A 222 -2.98 -3.44 -4.49
N GLN A 223 -2.44 -4.19 -5.46
CA GLN A 223 -2.53 -5.66 -5.43
C GLN A 223 -1.76 -6.25 -4.25
N LEU A 224 -0.52 -5.78 -4.05
CA LEU A 224 0.28 -6.16 -2.88
C LEU A 224 -0.41 -5.74 -1.59
N PHE A 225 -0.97 -4.54 -1.56
CA PHE A 225 -1.67 -4.02 -0.39
C PHE A 225 -2.90 -4.84 -0.02
N LYS A 226 -3.69 -5.30 -1.00
CA LYS A 226 -4.83 -6.21 -0.77
C LYS A 226 -4.40 -7.51 -0.06
N SER A 227 -3.22 -8.03 -0.38
CA SER A 227 -2.66 -9.20 0.32
C SER A 227 -2.24 -8.87 1.75
N GLU A 228 -1.65 -7.69 1.98
CA GLU A 228 -1.26 -7.19 3.31
C GLU A 228 -2.50 -7.03 4.22
N ILE A 229 -3.59 -6.46 3.69
CA ILE A 229 -4.86 -6.28 4.40
C ILE A 229 -5.47 -7.60 4.80
N ARG A 230 -5.53 -8.57 3.88
CA ARG A 230 -6.08 -9.89 4.19
C ARG A 230 -5.32 -10.51 5.36
N ASN A 231 -4.00 -10.52 5.29
CA ASN A 231 -3.16 -11.11 6.34
C ASN A 231 -3.32 -10.39 7.69
N ALA A 232 -3.29 -9.05 7.68
CA ALA A 232 -3.41 -8.27 8.92
C ALA A 232 -4.83 -8.30 9.51
N GLY A 233 -5.87 -8.31 8.68
CA GLY A 233 -7.27 -8.39 9.11
C GLY A 233 -7.54 -9.67 9.91
N PHE A 234 -7.01 -10.81 9.44
CA PHE A 234 -7.03 -12.05 10.20
C PHE A 234 -6.27 -11.94 11.52
N SER A 235 -5.05 -11.40 11.51
CA SER A 235 -4.25 -11.25 12.74
C SER A 235 -4.93 -10.37 13.78
N LEU A 236 -5.51 -9.23 13.38
CA LEU A 236 -6.22 -8.33 14.29
C LEU A 236 -7.46 -9.00 14.89
N THR A 237 -8.21 -9.76 14.08
CA THR A 237 -9.38 -10.51 14.55
C THR A 237 -8.99 -11.58 15.57
N ILE A 238 -7.89 -12.30 15.32
CA ILE A 238 -7.36 -13.31 16.26
C ILE A 238 -6.89 -12.66 17.55
N GLU A 239 -6.16 -11.55 17.47
CA GLU A 239 -5.68 -10.82 18.65
C GLU A 239 -6.86 -10.33 19.51
N ASP A 240 -7.91 -9.83 18.87
CA ASP A 240 -9.14 -9.40 19.53
C ASP A 240 -9.88 -10.56 20.21
N LEU A 241 -10.04 -11.70 19.54
CA LEU A 241 -10.65 -12.90 20.11
C LEU A 241 -9.83 -13.42 21.29
N ASN A 242 -8.50 -13.38 21.17
CA ASN A 242 -7.59 -13.76 22.26
C ASN A 242 -7.73 -12.79 23.45
N GLN A 243 -7.81 -11.48 23.23
CA GLN A 243 -8.02 -10.51 24.31
C GLN A 243 -9.38 -10.71 25.00
N GLN A 244 -10.45 -10.96 24.23
CA GLN A 244 -11.76 -11.27 24.79
C GLN A 244 -11.75 -12.58 25.59
N ALA A 245 -11.13 -13.64 25.07
CA ALA A 245 -10.97 -14.91 25.77
C ALA A 245 -10.18 -14.70 27.08
N LYS A 246 -9.05 -13.99 27.03
CA LYS A 246 -8.23 -13.65 28.20
C LYS A 246 -9.01 -12.88 29.26
N SER A 247 -9.86 -11.92 28.86
CA SER A 247 -10.69 -11.15 29.81
C SER A 247 -11.75 -11.99 30.53
N LYS A 248 -12.13 -13.15 29.97
CA LYS A 248 -13.11 -14.08 30.55
C LYS A 248 -12.47 -15.23 31.30
N LEU A 249 -11.16 -15.44 31.16
CA LEU A 249 -10.46 -16.56 31.80
C LEU A 249 -10.16 -16.24 33.28
N PRO A 250 -10.32 -17.22 34.19
CA PRO A 250 -9.84 -17.06 35.56
C PRO A 250 -8.30 -16.89 35.57
N PRO A 251 -7.73 -16.19 36.56
CA PRO A 251 -6.30 -15.82 36.57
C PRO A 251 -5.33 -16.97 36.33
N ILE A 252 -5.62 -18.17 36.86
CA ILE A 252 -4.79 -19.37 36.69
C ILE A 252 -4.74 -19.83 35.23
N ALA A 253 -5.86 -19.77 34.51
CA ALA A 253 -5.89 -20.13 33.09
C ALA A 253 -5.17 -19.06 32.23
N LEU A 254 -5.17 -17.80 32.67
CA LEU A 254 -4.45 -16.73 31.99
C LEU A 254 -2.92 -16.95 32.03
N GLU A 255 -2.36 -17.39 33.17
CA GLU A 255 -0.94 -17.74 33.27
C GLU A 255 -0.55 -18.88 32.32
N TRP A 256 -1.43 -19.88 32.20
CA TRP A 256 -1.22 -21.01 31.28
C TRP A 256 -1.23 -20.58 29.81
N VAL A 257 -2.20 -19.72 29.43
CA VAL A 257 -2.26 -19.13 28.08
C VAL A 257 -1.03 -18.28 27.78
N ILE A 258 -0.56 -17.48 28.74
CA ILE A 258 0.68 -16.70 28.59
C ILE A 258 1.90 -17.63 28.39
N GLY A 259 1.94 -18.77 29.08
CA GLY A 259 2.96 -19.80 28.89
C GLY A 259 2.96 -20.34 27.46
N LEU A 260 1.80 -20.75 26.95
CA LEU A 260 1.62 -21.25 25.59
C LEU A 260 1.94 -20.20 24.52
N GLU A 261 1.60 -18.92 24.75
CA GLU A 261 1.97 -17.84 23.83
C GLU A 261 3.49 -17.64 23.75
N LYS A 262 4.21 -17.75 24.87
CA LYS A 262 5.67 -17.67 24.88
C LYS A 262 6.29 -18.83 24.10
N GLU A 263 5.76 -20.04 24.26
CA GLU A 263 6.20 -21.22 23.52
C GLU A 263 5.91 -21.09 22.02
N ASN A 264 4.72 -20.62 21.64
CA ASN A 264 4.38 -20.33 20.25
C ASN A 264 5.29 -19.24 19.65
N GLN A 265 5.59 -18.17 20.39
CA GLN A 265 6.54 -17.16 19.92
C GLN A 265 7.95 -17.73 19.73
N PHE A 266 8.37 -18.67 20.57
CA PHE A 266 9.64 -19.37 20.40
C PHE A 266 9.64 -20.22 19.11
N LEU A 267 8.58 -20.99 18.86
CA LEU A 267 8.42 -21.78 17.64
C LEU A 267 8.38 -20.92 16.38
N ILE A 268 7.67 -19.78 16.40
CA ILE A 268 7.65 -18.82 15.29
C ILE A 268 9.05 -18.28 15.01
N LYS A 269 9.84 -17.94 16.04
CA LYS A 269 11.23 -17.50 15.88
C LYS A 269 12.09 -18.58 15.23
N GLN A 270 11.97 -19.84 15.68
CA GLN A 270 12.67 -20.98 15.07
C GLN A 270 12.29 -21.14 13.59
N PHE A 271 11.00 -21.04 13.26
CA PHE A 271 10.52 -21.14 11.89
C PHE A 271 11.03 -20.02 10.98
N VAL A 272 11.06 -18.78 11.47
CA VAL A 272 11.65 -17.64 10.74
C VAL A 272 13.15 -17.85 10.50
N GLU A 273 13.87 -18.39 11.47
CA GLU A 273 15.29 -18.73 11.31
C GLU A 273 15.51 -19.84 10.27
N ILE A 274 14.68 -20.89 10.29
CA ILE A 274 14.69 -21.97 9.29
C ILE A 274 14.43 -21.39 7.89
N LYS A 275 13.42 -20.52 7.73
CA LYS A 275 13.14 -19.85 6.45
C LYS A 275 14.33 -19.01 5.97
N LYS A 276 15.03 -18.32 6.87
CA LYS A 276 16.24 -17.56 6.53
C LYS A 276 17.36 -18.49 6.04
N LYS A 277 17.58 -19.63 6.71
CA LYS A 277 18.55 -20.66 6.30
C LYS A 277 18.20 -21.28 4.94
N LEU A 278 16.92 -21.57 4.69
CA LEU A 278 16.45 -22.07 3.39
C LEU A 278 16.68 -21.05 2.26
N LYS A 279 16.34 -19.77 2.48
CA LYS A 279 16.60 -18.71 1.50
C LYS A 279 18.09 -18.54 1.19
N GLN A 280 18.96 -18.71 2.19
CA GLN A 280 20.40 -18.71 1.98
C GLN A 280 20.84 -19.90 1.12
N LYS A 281 20.38 -21.12 1.44
CA LYS A 281 20.66 -22.31 0.63
C LYS A 281 20.19 -22.17 -0.81
N ASP A 282 19.02 -21.56 -1.04
CA ASP A 282 18.53 -21.29 -2.40
C ASP A 282 19.45 -20.31 -3.16
N GLN A 283 19.99 -19.31 -2.47
CA GLN A 283 20.97 -18.39 -3.08
C GLN A 283 22.29 -19.11 -3.39
N ASP A 284 22.77 -19.97 -2.49
CA ASP A 284 23.98 -20.75 -2.69
C ASP A 284 23.80 -21.75 -3.83
N TYR A 285 22.63 -22.39 -3.95
CA TYR A 285 22.29 -23.26 -5.07
C TYR A 285 22.26 -22.52 -6.41
N ARG A 286 21.71 -21.29 -6.45
CA ARG A 286 21.74 -20.45 -7.66
C ARG A 286 23.18 -20.11 -8.09
N LYS A 287 24.04 -19.73 -7.13
CA LYS A 287 25.47 -19.48 -7.41
C LYS A 287 26.16 -20.71 -7.98
N LEU A 288 25.95 -21.87 -7.37
CA LEU A 288 26.53 -23.13 -7.83
C LEU A 288 26.05 -23.48 -9.26
N LYS A 289 24.77 -23.24 -9.54
CA LYS A 289 24.19 -23.43 -10.89
C LYS A 289 24.84 -22.51 -11.92
N ASP A 290 25.07 -21.25 -11.57
CA ASP A 290 25.74 -20.28 -12.44
C ASP A 290 27.21 -20.69 -12.68
N GLU A 291 27.92 -21.15 -11.65
CA GLU A 291 29.28 -21.69 -11.76
C GLU A 291 29.35 -22.95 -12.64
N LEU A 292 28.39 -23.87 -12.51
CA LEU A 292 28.30 -25.05 -13.38
C LEU A 292 28.04 -24.65 -14.84
N GLY A 293 27.23 -23.63 -15.06
CA GLY A 293 26.98 -23.05 -16.38
C GLY A 293 28.26 -22.51 -17.02
N LEU A 294 29.06 -21.76 -16.25
CA LEU A 294 30.37 -21.26 -16.68
C LEU A 294 31.35 -22.40 -17.00
N TYR A 295 31.38 -23.45 -16.19
CA TYR A 295 32.22 -24.63 -16.43
C TYR A 295 31.87 -25.32 -17.77
N HIS A 296 30.58 -25.50 -18.05
CA HIS A 296 30.13 -26.05 -19.33
C HIS A 296 30.50 -25.16 -20.52
N GLN A 297 30.45 -23.83 -20.35
CA GLN A 297 30.87 -22.89 -21.39
C GLN A 297 32.37 -23.00 -21.68
N LEU A 298 33.22 -23.04 -20.63
CA LEU A 298 34.66 -23.21 -20.77
C LEU A 298 35.04 -24.53 -21.47
N ASN A 299 34.33 -25.62 -21.17
CA ASN A 299 34.56 -26.90 -21.87
C ASN A 299 34.18 -26.82 -23.35
N LYS A 300 33.07 -26.15 -23.72
CA LYS A 300 32.73 -25.90 -25.13
C LYS A 300 33.80 -25.08 -25.86
N GLU A 301 34.33 -24.05 -25.21
CA GLU A 301 35.42 -23.24 -25.77
C GLU A 301 36.70 -24.07 -25.95
N LYS A 302 37.04 -24.91 -24.97
CA LYS A 302 38.16 -25.85 -25.06
C LYS A 302 38.01 -26.82 -26.24
N ASP A 303 36.84 -27.43 -26.40
CA ASP A 303 36.57 -28.36 -27.50
C ASP A 303 36.66 -27.65 -28.86
N SER A 304 36.16 -26.42 -28.95
CA SER A 304 36.31 -25.58 -30.15
C SER A 304 37.77 -25.27 -30.48
N VAL A 305 38.61 -24.98 -29.48
CA VAL A 305 40.05 -24.73 -29.69
C VAL A 305 40.76 -25.99 -30.15
N ILE A 306 40.45 -27.15 -29.56
CA ILE A 306 40.99 -28.44 -29.98
C ILE A 306 40.63 -28.72 -31.45
N GLU A 307 39.37 -28.50 -31.83
CA GLU A 307 38.91 -28.68 -33.21
C GLU A 307 39.66 -27.77 -34.19
N GLN A 308 39.87 -26.49 -33.83
CA GLN A 308 40.64 -25.55 -34.64
C GLN A 308 42.10 -26.00 -34.82
N LEU A 309 42.75 -26.44 -33.75
CA LEU A 309 44.13 -26.97 -33.80
C LEU A 309 44.23 -28.22 -34.67
N CYS A 310 43.27 -29.14 -34.57
CA CYS A 310 43.19 -30.32 -35.44
C CYS A 310 43.06 -29.92 -36.92
N LYS A 311 42.17 -28.97 -37.25
CA LYS A 311 42.02 -28.43 -38.61
C LYS A 311 43.29 -27.79 -39.14
N GLN A 312 43.98 -26.98 -38.32
CA GLN A 312 45.25 -26.36 -38.69
C GLN A 312 46.35 -27.41 -38.96
N ASN A 313 46.48 -28.41 -38.09
CA ASN A 313 47.45 -29.49 -38.27
C ASN A 313 47.18 -30.33 -39.52
N LEU A 314 45.91 -30.66 -39.79
CA LEU A 314 45.48 -31.33 -41.02
C LEU A 314 45.85 -30.51 -42.27
N SER A 315 45.64 -29.20 -42.24
CA SER A 315 46.01 -28.29 -43.33
C SER A 315 47.54 -28.27 -43.56
N LEU A 316 48.34 -28.14 -42.51
CA LEU A 316 49.80 -28.20 -42.57
C LEU A 316 50.30 -29.53 -43.14
N MET A 317 49.69 -30.65 -42.73
CA MET A 317 50.04 -31.97 -43.26
C MET A 317 49.72 -32.09 -44.76
N LYS A 318 48.58 -31.55 -45.21
CA LYS A 318 48.24 -31.49 -46.65
C LYS A 318 49.23 -30.62 -47.43
N GLN A 319 49.63 -29.47 -46.91
CA GLN A 319 50.65 -28.61 -47.53
C GLN A 319 52.01 -29.32 -47.62
N LYS A 320 52.46 -29.99 -46.55
CA LYS A 320 53.70 -30.79 -46.56
C LYS A 320 53.66 -31.92 -47.59
N LYS A 321 52.52 -32.61 -47.72
CA LYS A 321 52.34 -33.64 -48.77
C LYS A 321 52.41 -33.02 -50.17
N LYS A 322 51.76 -31.88 -50.41
CA LYS A 322 51.83 -31.16 -51.70
C LYS A 322 53.26 -30.76 -52.05
N MET A 323 54.03 -30.22 -51.10
CA MET A 323 55.44 -29.88 -51.33
C MET A 323 56.32 -31.10 -51.60
N LYS A 324 56.04 -32.25 -50.97
CA LYS A 324 56.74 -33.51 -51.31
C LYS A 324 56.35 -34.03 -52.69
N GLY A 325 55.09 -33.92 -53.10
CA GLY A 325 54.63 -34.29 -54.45
C GLY A 325 55.31 -33.45 -55.53
N ASN A 326 55.33 -32.13 -55.38
CA ASN A 326 56.03 -31.24 -56.30
C ASN A 326 57.54 -31.51 -56.38
N ARG A 327 58.15 -32.03 -55.31
CA ARG A 327 59.58 -32.41 -55.31
C ARG A 327 59.83 -33.70 -56.11
N ILE A 328 58.86 -34.62 -56.15
CA ILE A 328 58.93 -35.85 -56.94
C ILE A 328 58.65 -35.57 -58.43
N GLU A 329 57.79 -34.59 -58.75
CA GLU A 329 57.57 -34.16 -60.15
C GLU A 329 58.81 -33.46 -60.75
N ILE A 330 59.57 -32.70 -59.95
CA ILE A 330 60.84 -32.08 -60.41
C ILE A 330 61.97 -33.10 -60.59
N GLU A 331 61.92 -34.24 -59.89
CA GLU A 331 62.90 -35.33 -60.07
C GLU A 331 62.52 -36.32 -61.19
N ASN A 332 61.24 -36.39 -61.59
CA ASN A 332 60.75 -37.29 -62.64
C ASN A 332 60.61 -36.65 -64.03
N GLU A 333 60.77 -35.33 -64.20
CA GLU A 333 60.84 -34.69 -65.53
C GLU A 333 62.17 -34.94 -66.28
N ASN A 334 63.10 -35.70 -65.70
CA ASN A 334 64.35 -36.13 -66.34
C ASN A 334 64.40 -37.60 -66.79
N GLU A 335 63.34 -38.40 -66.57
CA GLU A 335 63.29 -39.77 -67.09
C GLU A 335 62.03 -40.04 -67.91
N SER A 336 62.32 -40.24 -69.19
CA SER A 336 61.48 -40.44 -70.35
C SER A 336 60.53 -41.64 -70.30
N SER A 337 59.39 -41.47 -70.99
CA SER A 337 58.83 -42.39 -72.00
C SER A 337 58.33 -43.81 -71.63
N PHE A 338 57.28 -44.20 -72.37
CA PHE A 338 56.75 -45.54 -72.64
C PHE A 338 55.65 -46.16 -71.71
N THR A 339 54.41 -46.04 -72.21
CA THR A 339 53.32 -47.02 -72.36
C THR A 339 53.04 -48.09 -71.28
N SER A 340 51.77 -48.25 -70.87
CA SER A 340 50.86 -49.26 -71.43
C SER A 340 49.49 -49.30 -70.73
N SER A 341 48.53 -49.83 -71.48
CA SER A 341 47.09 -50.05 -71.30
C SER A 341 46.68 -50.96 -70.13
N GLY A 342 45.46 -50.75 -69.59
CA GLY A 342 44.79 -51.75 -68.75
C GLY A 342 43.44 -51.28 -68.18
N SER A 343 42.39 -51.97 -68.58
CA SER A 343 40.94 -51.71 -68.46
C SER A 343 40.24 -52.28 -67.22
N GLY A 344 39.02 -51.79 -66.96
CA GLY A 344 37.98 -52.39 -66.09
C GLY A 344 37.98 -51.86 -64.66
N SER A 345 36.87 -51.61 -63.96
CA SER A 345 35.46 -51.95 -64.18
C SER A 345 34.61 -51.16 -63.17
N GLU A 346 33.32 -51.07 -63.49
CA GLU A 346 32.20 -50.45 -62.77
C GLU A 346 32.08 -50.83 -61.28
N ILE A 347 31.36 -50.03 -60.49
CA ILE A 347 30.19 -50.44 -59.67
C ILE A 347 29.50 -49.19 -59.08
N GLU A 348 28.19 -49.18 -59.28
CA GLU A 348 27.16 -48.25 -58.80
C GLU A 348 26.89 -48.37 -57.29
N SER A 349 26.22 -47.35 -56.72
CA SER A 349 25.09 -47.40 -55.76
C SER A 349 25.07 -46.09 -54.94
N GLU A 350 24.10 -45.19 -55.14
CA GLU A 350 22.69 -45.18 -54.69
C GLU A 350 22.45 -44.79 -53.22
N SER A 351 21.32 -44.08 -53.05
CA SER A 351 20.59 -43.70 -51.82
C SER A 351 21.15 -42.50 -51.03
N GLY A 352 20.37 -41.49 -50.60
CA GLY A 352 18.92 -41.37 -50.43
C GLY A 352 18.60 -40.93 -48.99
N SER A 353 17.51 -40.19 -48.80
CA SER A 353 16.90 -39.71 -47.51
C SER A 353 17.34 -38.30 -47.10
N ARG A 354 16.55 -37.21 -47.20
CA ARG A 354 15.14 -36.94 -46.82
C ARG A 354 14.84 -37.30 -45.36
N GLY A 355 14.52 -36.28 -44.55
CA GLY A 355 14.07 -36.43 -43.17
C GLY A 355 13.78 -35.07 -42.53
N GLY A 356 12.65 -34.47 -42.88
CA GLY A 356 12.01 -33.45 -42.06
C GLY A 356 11.30 -34.10 -40.87
N SER A 357 11.18 -33.37 -39.77
CA SER A 357 10.28 -33.71 -38.67
C SER A 357 9.90 -32.43 -37.94
N GLU A 358 8.70 -31.96 -38.25
CA GLU A 358 7.88 -31.12 -37.40
C GLU A 358 7.53 -31.90 -36.13
N SER A 359 7.45 -31.21 -34.99
CA SER A 359 6.71 -31.70 -33.84
C SER A 359 6.00 -30.55 -33.15
N GLN A 360 4.72 -30.47 -33.50
CA GLN A 360 3.66 -29.88 -32.70
C GLN A 360 3.44 -30.73 -31.44
N SER A 361 3.24 -30.06 -30.31
CA SER A 361 2.45 -30.53 -29.16
C SER A 361 2.08 -29.27 -28.35
N GLY A 362 0.84 -28.82 -28.24
CA GLY A 362 -0.42 -29.54 -28.36
C GLY A 362 -0.74 -30.25 -27.04
N SER A 363 -1.15 -29.49 -26.02
CA SER A 363 -1.88 -30.02 -24.88
C SER A 363 -2.90 -28.99 -24.40
N GLU A 364 -4.08 -29.13 -24.97
CA GLU A 364 -5.35 -28.73 -24.37
C GLU A 364 -5.57 -29.56 -23.09
N SER A 365 -6.03 -28.91 -22.04
CA SER A 365 -6.71 -29.56 -20.93
C SER A 365 -7.99 -28.80 -20.64
N GLN A 366 -9.06 -29.25 -21.31
CA GLN A 366 -10.41 -29.17 -20.79
C GLN A 366 -10.58 -30.25 -19.72
N SER A 367 -11.12 -29.89 -18.57
CA SER A 367 -11.95 -30.81 -17.77
C SER A 367 -12.89 -29.99 -16.90
N GLU A 368 -14.16 -30.27 -17.13
CA GLU A 368 -15.38 -29.80 -16.50
C GLU A 368 -15.51 -30.31 -15.04
N SER A 369 -16.44 -29.70 -14.30
CA SER A 369 -17.32 -30.23 -13.22
C SER A 369 -17.51 -29.13 -12.14
N GLU A 370 -18.66 -28.46 -12.10
CA GLU A 370 -19.95 -28.89 -11.52
C GLU A 370 -19.91 -29.27 -10.04
N SER A 371 -20.53 -28.41 -9.22
CA SER A 371 -21.38 -28.68 -8.03
C SER A 371 -21.36 -27.44 -7.13
N GLY A 372 -22.46 -26.79 -6.75
CA GLY A 372 -23.83 -27.26 -6.62
C GLY A 372 -24.09 -27.71 -5.18
N SER A 373 -24.27 -26.75 -4.26
CA SER A 373 -25.01 -26.88 -2.98
C SER A 373 -24.86 -25.56 -2.21
N GLY A 374 -25.88 -24.79 -1.88
CA GLY A 374 -27.29 -25.14 -1.69
C GLY A 374 -27.52 -25.68 -0.29
N SER A 375 -27.41 -24.83 0.74
CA SER A 375 -28.03 -25.09 2.03
C SER A 375 -28.42 -23.76 2.68
N GLY A 376 -29.73 -23.50 2.62
CA GLY A 376 -30.38 -22.55 3.49
C GLY A 376 -30.65 -23.20 4.84
N SER A 377 -30.51 -22.40 5.90
CA SER A 377 -31.03 -22.74 7.22
C SER A 377 -31.75 -21.52 7.77
N ARG A 378 -33.08 -21.57 7.69
CA ARG A 378 -34.02 -20.82 8.54
C ARG A 378 -34.22 -21.60 9.83
N SER A 379 -34.21 -20.90 10.96
CA SER A 379 -34.89 -21.24 12.23
C SER A 379 -34.52 -20.11 13.19
N GLU A 380 -35.38 -19.11 13.40
CA GLU A 380 -36.50 -19.11 14.36
C GLU A 380 -36.07 -19.53 15.77
N SER A 381 -36.05 -18.55 16.68
CA SER A 381 -36.30 -18.75 18.10
C SER A 381 -36.71 -17.41 18.72
N GLU A 382 -38.01 -17.32 18.97
CA GLU A 382 -38.67 -16.39 19.90
C GLU A 382 -38.30 -16.74 21.36
N SER A 383 -38.25 -15.75 22.24
CA SER A 383 -38.66 -15.76 23.67
C SER A 383 -38.15 -14.46 24.31
N GLU A 384 -39.06 -13.55 24.69
CA GLU A 384 -39.58 -13.38 26.06
C GLU A 384 -38.52 -12.77 27.01
N SER A 385 -38.57 -11.46 27.24
CA SER A 385 -39.23 -10.78 28.38
C SER A 385 -38.53 -11.04 29.71
N GLU A 386 -37.99 -9.98 30.32
CA GLU A 386 -38.31 -9.66 31.71
C GLU A 386 -37.82 -8.26 32.12
N SER A 387 -38.78 -7.50 32.60
CA SER A 387 -38.69 -6.22 33.28
C SER A 387 -38.08 -6.38 34.68
N GLY A 388 -36.99 -5.68 34.96
CA GLY A 388 -36.41 -5.58 36.30
C GLY A 388 -36.28 -4.11 36.74
N SER A 389 -37.36 -3.57 37.31
CA SER A 389 -37.37 -2.31 38.04
C SER A 389 -36.65 -2.48 39.39
N GLY A 390 -35.48 -1.86 39.54
CA GLY A 390 -34.71 -1.84 40.79
C GLY A 390 -34.45 -0.40 41.23
N SER A 391 -35.38 0.16 41.97
CA SER A 391 -35.25 1.42 42.70
C SER A 391 -34.47 1.17 43.99
N SER A 392 -33.38 1.90 44.24
CA SER A 392 -32.88 2.08 45.61
C SER A 392 -32.25 3.45 45.81
N ASN A 393 -32.87 4.15 46.76
CA ASN A 393 -32.44 5.39 47.38
C ASN A 393 -31.11 5.24 48.11
N GLY A 394 -30.38 6.36 48.25
CA GLY A 394 -29.78 6.67 49.54
C GLY A 394 -28.35 7.23 49.54
N LEU A 395 -28.23 8.37 50.20
CA LEU A 395 -27.10 8.81 51.03
C LEU A 395 -25.98 9.63 50.37
N ASP A 396 -26.30 10.90 50.18
CA ASP A 396 -25.74 12.02 50.95
C ASP A 396 -24.48 11.71 51.80
N LYS A 397 -23.35 12.30 51.41
CA LYS A 397 -22.26 12.68 52.32
C LYS A 397 -21.41 13.79 51.71
N SER A 398 -21.77 14.99 52.12
CA SER A 398 -21.02 16.23 52.04
C SER A 398 -19.64 16.09 52.72
N ILE A 399 -18.56 16.27 51.95
CA ILE A 399 -17.22 16.50 52.50
C ILE A 399 -16.67 17.83 51.96
N LYS A 400 -16.83 18.87 52.78
CA LYS A 400 -16.03 20.10 52.76
C LYS A 400 -14.60 19.74 53.18
N LYS A 401 -13.59 19.94 52.32
CA LYS A 401 -12.20 20.17 52.78
C LYS A 401 -11.51 21.29 51.99
N LYS A 402 -11.51 22.44 52.67
CA LYS A 402 -10.50 23.51 52.79
C LYS A 402 -9.32 23.50 51.80
N SER A 403 -9.25 24.64 51.10
CA SER A 403 -8.06 25.28 50.55
C SER A 403 -6.83 25.23 51.47
N LYS A 404 -5.66 24.92 50.92
CA LYS A 404 -4.39 25.49 51.39
C LYS A 404 -3.46 25.83 50.21
N ASN A 405 -2.96 27.05 50.30
CA ASN A 405 -1.89 27.67 49.54
C ASN A 405 -0.63 26.79 49.44
N GLY A 406 0.05 26.90 48.30
CA GLY A 406 1.39 26.36 48.09
C GLY A 406 2.09 27.03 46.92
N LYS A 407 2.54 28.28 47.11
CA LYS A 407 3.50 28.95 46.23
C LYS A 407 4.76 28.08 46.12
N ASN A 408 5.19 27.75 44.91
CA ASN A 408 6.61 27.45 44.63
C ASN A 408 6.92 27.65 43.14
N SER A 409 7.20 28.90 42.79
CA SER A 409 7.86 29.31 41.56
C SER A 409 9.36 29.00 41.66
N LYS A 410 9.82 27.90 41.06
CA LYS A 410 11.26 27.68 40.82
C LYS A 410 11.59 27.94 39.34
N LYS A 411 12.38 29.01 39.17
CA LYS A 411 13.14 29.40 37.98
C LYS A 411 13.84 28.20 37.35
N ILE A 412 13.46 27.83 36.12
CA ILE A 412 14.34 27.08 35.21
C ILE A 412 14.91 28.08 34.21
N LYS A 413 16.21 28.31 34.34
CA LYS A 413 17.00 29.20 33.50
C LYS A 413 17.04 28.67 32.07
N SER A 414 16.77 29.58 31.14
CA SER A 414 16.87 29.43 29.69
C SER A 414 18.32 29.28 29.22
N THR A 415 18.69 28.10 28.70
CA THR A 415 19.92 27.87 27.92
C THR A 415 19.56 27.37 26.53
N LYS A 416 19.05 28.26 25.65
CA LYS A 416 18.93 27.98 24.20
C LYS A 416 18.69 29.22 23.34
N GLN A 417 19.48 30.29 23.54
CA GLN A 417 19.58 31.39 22.58
C GLN A 417 21.04 31.84 22.42
N LYS A 418 21.85 31.09 21.66
CA LYS A 418 23.14 31.61 21.16
C LYS A 418 23.71 30.93 19.90
N LYS A 419 22.88 30.28 19.06
CA LYS A 419 23.35 29.63 17.81
C LYS A 419 22.61 30.00 16.52
N LYS A 420 21.88 31.13 16.48
CA LYS A 420 21.13 31.57 15.27
C LYS A 420 21.62 32.88 14.62
N ARG A 421 22.80 33.40 14.96
CA ARG A 421 23.34 34.67 14.42
C ARG A 421 24.54 34.56 13.46
N ARG A 422 24.88 33.37 12.94
CA ARG A 422 26.03 33.19 12.01
C ARG A 422 25.71 32.69 10.60
N LYS A 423 24.43 32.62 10.18
CA LYS A 423 24.05 32.18 8.82
C LYS A 423 23.40 33.24 7.92
N LYS A 424 23.42 34.53 8.29
CA LYS A 424 22.83 35.61 7.48
C LYS A 424 23.79 36.47 6.64
N ASN A 425 25.10 36.19 6.62
CA ASN A 425 26.08 37.00 5.87
C ASN A 425 26.73 36.30 4.66
N LYS A 426 26.20 35.18 4.16
CA LYS A 426 26.79 34.46 3.00
C LYS A 426 26.01 34.54 1.68
N HIS A 427 24.83 35.17 1.65
CA HIS A 427 23.99 35.26 0.43
C HIS A 427 23.90 36.67 -0.18
N LYS A 428 24.82 37.59 0.14
CA LYS A 428 24.83 38.95 -0.43
C LYS A 428 26.04 39.27 -1.32
N LYS A 429 26.73 38.24 -1.85
CA LYS A 429 27.96 38.41 -2.65
C LYS A 429 27.95 37.71 -4.02
N ILE A 430 26.83 37.19 -4.50
CA ILE A 430 26.76 36.51 -5.81
C ILE A 430 26.04 37.35 -6.87
N ASP A 431 25.19 38.29 -6.50
CA ASP A 431 24.40 39.09 -7.47
C ASP A 431 25.12 40.37 -7.96
N THR A 432 26.45 40.40 -7.98
CA THR A 432 27.23 41.55 -8.49
C THR A 432 28.30 41.16 -9.49
N ALA A 433 28.14 40.00 -10.15
CA ALA A 433 29.08 39.53 -11.18
C ALA A 433 28.44 39.21 -12.55
N ILE A 434 27.14 39.49 -12.76
CA ILE A 434 26.45 39.24 -14.04
C ILE A 434 25.81 40.53 -14.57
N SER A 435 26.59 41.62 -14.62
CA SER A 435 26.20 42.88 -15.27
C SER A 435 27.36 43.54 -16.04
N LYS A 436 28.42 42.80 -16.33
CA LYS A 436 29.47 43.21 -17.27
C LYS A 436 30.00 41.98 -18.00
N LYS A 437 29.28 41.55 -19.02
CA LYS A 437 29.79 40.90 -20.22
C LYS A 437 28.77 41.07 -21.33
#